data_AF-A0A392VEM3-F1
#
_entry.id   AF-A0A392VEM3-F1
#
_cell.length_a   1.000
_cell.length_b   1.000
_cell.length_c   1.000
_cell.angle_alpha   90.00
_cell.angle_beta   90.00
_cell.angle_gamma   90.00
#
_symmetry.space_group_name_H-M   'P 1'
#
loop_
_entity.id
_entity.type
_entity.pdbx_description
1 polymer ?
#
loop_
_entity_poly.entity_id
_entity_poly.type
_entity_poly.pdbx_seq_one_letter_code
_entity_poly.pdbx_strand_id
1 'polypeptide(L)' 'DANGVDTAELKPEEEWTTAKDSLSVGNSKALNAIFNGVDQNMFRLIKRCTTAKEAWEILKTTQE' A
#
# COMPACT_ATOMS: atom_id res chain seq x y z
N ASP A 1 -9.17 -22.09 25.73
CA ASP A 1 -8.58 -20.83 26.21
C ASP A 1 -7.06 -20.89 26.22
N ALA A 2 -6.42 -20.09 25.37
CA ALA A 2 -5.09 -19.51 25.55
C ALA A 2 -4.79 -18.73 24.27
N ASN A 3 -4.86 -17.40 24.39
CA ASN A 3 -4.88 -16.43 23.31
C ASN A 3 -3.63 -16.48 22.43
N GLY A 4 -3.86 -16.68 21.14
CA GLY A 4 -2.93 -16.27 20.09
C GLY A 4 -2.94 -14.76 20.02
N VAL A 5 -1.85 -14.15 20.49
CA VAL A 5 -1.55 -12.74 20.31
C VAL A 5 -0.10 -12.70 19.85
N ASP A 6 0.08 -12.99 18.57
CA ASP A 6 1.28 -12.62 17.81
C ASP A 6 1.23 -11.09 17.69
N THR A 7 1.62 -10.41 18.79
CA THR A 7 1.79 -8.96 18.81
C THR A 7 3.05 -8.70 18.02
N ALA A 8 2.88 -8.52 16.70
CA ALA A 8 3.84 -7.75 15.93
C ALA A 8 4.04 -6.43 16.68
N GLU A 9 5.22 -6.25 17.27
CA GLU A 9 5.59 -5.10 18.09
C GLU A 9 5.25 -3.81 17.33
N LEU A 10 4.12 -3.19 17.70
CA LEU A 10 3.76 -1.88 17.19
C LEU A 10 4.80 -0.90 17.71
N LYS A 11 5.54 -0.29 16.80
CA LYS A 11 6.52 0.76 17.14
C LYS A 11 5.85 1.80 18.05
N PRO A 12 6.53 2.27 19.12
CA PRO A 12 5.99 3.29 20.00
C PRO A 12 5.58 4.53 19.20
N GLU A 13 4.44 5.13 19.58
CA GLU A 13 3.81 6.29 18.94
C GLU A 13 4.79 7.46 18.72
N GLU A 14 5.84 7.53 19.55
CA GLU A 14 6.90 8.54 19.52
C GLU A 14 7.77 8.50 18.24
N GLU A 15 7.80 7.38 17.49
CA GLU A 15 8.51 7.25 16.21
C GLU A 15 7.64 7.48 14.96
N TRP A 16 6.33 7.73 15.11
CA TRP A 16 5.47 8.09 13.99
C TRP A 16 5.65 9.58 13.67
N THR A 17 6.69 9.89 12.90
CA THR A 17 6.87 11.27 12.39
C THR A 17 5.66 11.65 11.53
N THR A 18 5.06 12.82 11.74
CA THR A 18 3.90 13.34 10.97
C THR A 18 4.10 13.26 9.45
N ALA A 19 5.36 13.34 9.00
CA ALA A 19 5.75 13.13 7.61
C ALA A 19 5.45 11.70 7.12
N LYS A 20 5.73 10.66 7.92
CA LYS A 20 5.49 9.26 7.56
C LYS A 20 3.99 8.94 7.52
N ASP A 21 3.21 9.52 8.42
CA ASP A 21 1.74 9.41 8.40
C ASP A 21 1.16 10.09 7.15
N SER A 22 1.57 11.32 6.87
CA SER A 22 1.16 12.06 5.67
C SER A 22 1.55 11.32 4.38
N LEU A 23 2.74 10.71 4.34
CA LEU A 23 3.18 9.88 3.23
C LEU A 23 2.35 8.59 3.10
N SER A 24 1.99 7.95 4.21
CA SER A 24 1.12 6.76 4.21
C SER A 24 -0.29 7.09 3.69
N VAL A 25 -0.85 8.21 4.13
CA VAL A 25 -2.14 8.73 3.65
C VAL A 25 -2.06 9.06 2.16
N GLY A 26 -0.99 9.72 1.71
CA GLY A 26 -0.75 10.03 0.31
C GLY A 26 -0.62 8.77 -0.55
N ASN A 27 0.11 7.77 -0.05
CA ASN A 27 0.29 6.48 -0.71
C ASN A 27 -1.04 5.74 -0.86
N SER A 28 -1.83 5.67 0.22
CA SER A 28 -3.15 5.01 0.22
C SER A 28 -4.11 5.68 -0.77
N LYS A 29 -4.11 7.02 -0.83
CA LYS A 29 -4.92 7.76 -1.82
C LYS A 29 -4.49 7.49 -3.25
N ALA A 30 -3.18 7.51 -3.52
CA ALA A 30 -2.64 7.23 -4.85
C ALA A 30 -2.92 5.78 -5.27
N LEU A 31 -2.73 4.81 -4.37
CA LEU A 31 -3.02 3.40 -4.63
C LEU A 31 -4.50 3.18 -4.92
N ASN A 32 -5.39 3.82 -4.16
CA ASN A 32 -6.82 3.77 -4.42
C ASN A 32 -7.19 4.40 -5.78
N ALA A 33 -6.59 5.53 -6.15
CA ALA A 33 -6.81 6.14 -7.46
C ALA A 33 -6.35 5.21 -8.60
N ILE A 34 -5.20 4.57 -8.44
CA ILE A 34 -4.69 3.58 -9.41
C ILE A 34 -5.66 2.39 -9.51
N PHE A 35 -6.09 1.80 -8.39
CA PHE A 35 -7.00 0.65 -8.39
C PHE A 35 -8.35 0.94 -9.05
N ASN A 36 -8.88 2.15 -8.88
CA ASN A 36 -10.13 2.56 -9.53
C ASN A 36 -9.95 2.97 -11.00
N GLY A 37 -8.71 3.30 -11.43
CA GLY A 37 -8.41 3.80 -12.76
C GLY A 37 -7.96 2.75 -13.78
N VAL A 38 -7.69 1.51 -13.33
CA VAL A 38 -7.20 0.43 -14.20
C VAL A 38 -8.28 -0.62 -14.48
N ASP A 39 -8.12 -1.39 -15.55
CA ASP A 39 -9.00 -2.51 -15.85
C ASP A 39 -8.79 -3.71 -14.90
N GLN A 40 -9.67 -4.73 -14.97
CA GLN A 40 -9.61 -5.89 -14.08
C GLN A 40 -8.33 -6.73 -14.22
N ASN A 41 -7.74 -6.79 -15.41
CA ASN A 41 -6.52 -7.55 -15.64
C ASN A 41 -5.31 -6.82 -15.02
N MET A 42 -5.22 -5.52 -15.24
CA MET A 42 -4.22 -4.66 -14.62
C MET A 42 -4.37 -4.63 -13.09
N PHE A 43 -5.60 -4.51 -12.58
CA PHE A 43 -5.89 -4.61 -11.14
C PHE A 43 -5.39 -5.92 -10.55
N ARG A 44 -5.60 -7.06 -11.23
CA ARG A 44 -5.13 -8.37 -10.76
C ARG A 44 -3.61 -8.43 -10.61
N LEU A 45 -2.86 -7.69 -11.41
CA LEU A 45 -1.39 -7.60 -11.32
C LEU A 45 -0.94 -6.76 -10.12
N ILE A 46 -1.61 -5.63 -9.87
CA ILE A 46 -1.21 -4.67 -8.85
C ILE A 46 -1.90 -4.84 -7.48
N LYS A 47 -2.90 -5.73 -7.36
CA LYS A 47 -3.68 -5.92 -6.11
C LYS A 47 -2.86 -6.35 -4.89
N ARG A 48 -1.63 -6.85 -5.10
CA ARG A 48 -0.71 -7.26 -4.03
C ARG A 48 0.30 -6.16 -3.67
N CYS A 49 0.33 -5.07 -4.42
CA CYS A 49 1.24 -3.96 -4.15
C CYS A 49 0.83 -3.23 -2.89
N THR A 50 1.82 -2.94 -2.06
CA THR A 50 1.61 -2.21 -0.79
C THR A 50 1.89 -0.72 -0.94
N THR A 51 2.52 -0.33 -2.06
CA THR A 51 2.82 1.08 -2.35
C THR A 51 2.33 1.49 -3.74
N ALA A 52 1.84 2.72 -3.85
CA ALA A 52 1.46 3.31 -5.14
C ALA A 52 2.61 3.31 -6.16
N LYS A 53 3.85 3.46 -5.70
CA LYS A 53 5.05 3.39 -6.54
C LYS A 53 5.20 2.01 -7.18
N GLU A 54 5.11 0.94 -6.38
CA GLU A 54 5.22 -0.43 -6.86
C GLU A 54 4.13 -0.76 -7.90
N ALA A 55 2.88 -0.37 -7.62
CA ALA A 55 1.78 -0.52 -8.57
C ALA A 55 2.08 0.22 -9.88
N TRP A 56 2.54 1.47 -9.82
CA TRP A 56 2.87 2.27 -11.00
C TRP A 56 4.00 1.69 -11.85
N GLU A 57 5.05 1.14 -11.23
CA GLU A 57 6.14 0.49 -11.97
C GLU A 57 5.64 -0.73 -12.75
N ILE A 58 4.80 -1.58 -12.14
CA ILE A 58 4.21 -2.75 -12.81
C ILE A 58 3.34 -2.32 -14.00
N LEU A 59 2.55 -1.25 -13.83
CA LEU A 59 1.70 -0.74 -14.89
C LEU A 59 2.52 -0.23 -16.09
N LYS A 60 3.64 0.44 -15.84
CA LYS A 60 4.55 0.90 -16.91
C LYS A 60 5.10 -0.27 -17.71
N THR A 61 5.64 -1.30 -17.05
CA THR A 61 6.18 -2.49 -17.73
C THR A 61 5.10 -3.29 -18.49
N THR A 62 3.83 -3.17 -18.09
CA THR A 62 2.72 -3.85 -18.77
C THR A 62 2.20 -3.09 -20.00
N GLN A 63 2.46 -1.78 -20.10
CA GLN A 63 2.07 -0.94 -21.24
C GLN A 63 3.19 -0.72 -22.27
N GLU A 64 4.39 -1.25 -22.03
CA GLU A 64 5.49 -1.31 -23.01
C GLU A 64 5.27 -2.36 -24.11
#